data_AF-A0A932LFL9-F1
#
_entry.id   AF-A0A932LFL9-F1
#
_cell.length_a   1.000
_cell.length_b   1.000
_cell.length_c   1.000
_cell.angle_alpha   90.00
_cell.angle_beta   90.00
_cell.angle_gamma   90.00
#
_symmetry.space_group_name_H-M   'P 1'
#
loop_
_entity.id
_entity.type
_entity.pdbx_description
1 polymer ?
#
loop_
_entity_poly.entity_id
_entity_poly.type
_entity_poly.pdbx_seq_one_letter_code
_entity_poly.pdbx_strand_id
1 'polypeptide(L)'
;MPNNNRVTIRVWGDYACFTRPEMKVERVSYPIMTPSAARGALEAIFWEPEMCYLIDQIGVVKKGRWFSFRRNEVSAVISMDSAKSWMRGKTPVKFIQAGGGAADAAQRSMLALADVEYLITAEVRLTKRHNPSTDNL
;
A
#
# COMPACT_ATOMS: atom_id res chain seq x y z
N MET A 1 -11.45 -24.06 24.08
CA MET A 1 -10.16 -23.36 24.23
C MET A 1 -10.35 -21.97 23.64
N PRO A 2 -9.99 -20.86 24.31
CA PRO A 2 -9.98 -19.57 23.62
C PRO A 2 -8.90 -19.65 22.55
N ASN A 3 -9.27 -19.55 21.28
CA ASN A 3 -8.35 -19.63 20.15
C ASN A 3 -7.28 -18.54 20.28
N ASN A 4 -6.04 -18.94 20.56
CA ASN A 4 -4.91 -18.04 20.74
C ASN A 4 -4.33 -17.61 19.38
N ASN A 5 -5.21 -17.25 18.44
CA ASN A 5 -4.86 -16.93 17.04
C ASN A 5 -4.70 -15.42 16.84
N ARG A 6 -4.40 -14.69 17.91
CA ARG A 6 -4.20 -13.24 17.88
C ARG A 6 -2.73 -12.91 17.76
N VAL A 7 -2.44 -12.00 16.86
CA VAL A 7 -1.11 -11.41 16.69
C VAL A 7 -1.20 -9.92 16.97
N THR A 8 -0.21 -9.39 17.67
CA THR A 8 -0.02 -7.95 17.85
C THR A 8 1.35 -7.56 17.31
N ILE A 9 1.37 -6.63 16.37
CA ILE A 9 2.61 -6.09 15.78
C ILE A 9 2.73 -4.60 16.03
N ARG A 10 3.96 -4.13 16.20
CA ARG A 10 4.30 -2.71 16.27
C ARG A 10 4.88 -2.28 14.93
N VAL A 11 4.35 -1.20 14.37
CA VAL A 11 4.79 -0.62 13.09
C VAL A 11 4.99 0.88 13.25
N TRP A 12 6.09 1.38 12.69
CA TRP A 12 6.46 2.79 12.71
C TRP A 12 7.09 3.19 11.38
N GLY A 13 7.15 4.49 11.13
CA GLY A 13 7.84 5.02 9.95
C GLY A 13 7.98 6.53 10.00
N ASP A 14 9.01 7.03 9.33
CA ASP A 14 9.28 8.48 9.23
C ASP A 14 8.15 9.22 8.53
N TYR A 15 7.50 8.57 7.57
CA TYR A 15 6.35 9.09 6.83
C TYR A 15 5.30 8.01 6.57
N ALA A 16 4.03 8.41 6.56
CA ALA A 16 2.91 7.56 6.14
C ALA A 16 1.86 8.36 5.37
N CYS A 17 1.26 7.74 4.34
CA CYS A 17 0.13 8.32 3.64
C CYS A 17 -0.96 7.26 3.41
N PHE A 18 -2.01 7.32 4.21
CA PHE A 18 -3.21 6.50 4.08
C PHE A 18 -4.20 7.27 3.20
N THR A 19 -4.00 7.24 1.88
CA THR A 19 -4.67 8.17 0.95
C THR A 19 -6.20 8.07 1.00
N ARG A 20 -6.84 9.22 1.15
CA ARG A 20 -8.28 9.42 1.00
C ARG A 20 -8.71 9.21 -0.46
N PRO A 21 -9.72 8.37 -0.75
CA PRO A 21 -10.14 8.10 -2.12
C PRO A 21 -10.65 9.36 -2.84
N GLU A 22 -11.24 10.31 -2.12
CA GLU A 22 -11.77 11.57 -2.68
C GLU A 22 -10.70 12.52 -3.23
N MET A 23 -9.44 12.43 -2.75
CA MET A 23 -8.35 13.36 -3.09
C MET A 23 -7.17 12.64 -3.76
N LYS A 24 -7.46 11.73 -4.70
CA LYS A 24 -6.44 10.89 -5.36
C LYS A 24 -5.37 11.68 -6.12
N VAL A 25 -5.70 12.86 -6.66
CA VAL A 25 -4.78 13.67 -7.46
C VAL A 25 -3.74 14.37 -6.58
N GLU A 26 -4.16 15.01 -5.48
CA GLU A 26 -3.30 15.76 -4.56
C GLU A 26 -3.10 15.04 -3.21
N ARG A 27 -3.02 13.70 -3.29
CA ARG A 27 -2.95 12.72 -2.19
C ARG A 27 -2.95 13.30 -0.78
N VAL A 28 -4.11 13.22 -0.13
CA VAL A 28 -4.26 13.60 1.27
C VAL A 28 -4.44 12.34 2.11
N SER A 29 -3.65 12.18 3.18
CA SER A 29 -3.77 11.06 4.11
C SER A 29 -5.00 11.17 5.01
N TYR A 30 -5.52 10.04 5.47
CA TYR A 30 -6.28 9.98 6.72
C TYR A 30 -5.37 10.34 7.91
N PRO A 31 -5.93 10.84 9.03
CA PRO A 31 -5.14 11.23 10.20
C PRO A 31 -4.59 10.05 11.00
N ILE A 32 -5.00 8.82 10.69
CA ILE A 32 -4.56 7.57 11.31
C ILE A 32 -4.56 6.44 10.26
N MET A 33 -3.88 5.34 10.58
CA MET A 33 -3.88 4.12 9.77
C MET A 33 -5.29 3.56 9.57
N THR A 34 -5.60 3.14 8.34
CA THR A 34 -6.86 2.47 8.01
C THR A 34 -6.74 0.95 8.26
N PRO A 35 -7.86 0.25 8.56
CA PRO A 35 -7.84 -1.21 8.68
C PRO A 35 -7.32 -1.92 7.42
N SER A 36 -7.59 -1.38 6.24
CA SER A 36 -7.04 -1.92 4.99
C SER A 36 -5.51 -1.82 4.90
N ALA A 37 -4.93 -0.70 5.36
CA ALA A 37 -3.48 -0.53 5.41
C ALA A 37 -2.85 -1.42 6.49
N ALA A 38 -3.50 -1.56 7.65
CA ALA A 38 -3.07 -2.47 8.71
C ALA A 38 -3.05 -3.93 8.24
N ARG A 39 -4.10 -4.36 7.53
CA ARG A 39 -4.15 -5.69 6.91
C ARG A 39 -3.03 -5.87 5.89
N GLY A 40 -2.83 -4.89 4.99
CA GLY A 40 -1.74 -4.95 4.01
C GLY A 40 -0.35 -5.03 4.65
N ALA A 41 -0.13 -4.36 5.78
CA ALA A 41 1.13 -4.44 6.53
C ALA A 41 1.36 -5.85 7.11
N LEU A 42 0.32 -6.48 7.66
CA LEU A 42 0.38 -7.87 8.14
C LEU A 42 0.62 -8.87 7.00
N GLU A 43 -0.13 -8.72 5.89
CA GLU A 43 -0.01 -9.60 4.72
C GLU A 43 1.37 -9.53 4.06
N ALA A 44 2.05 -8.38 4.15
CA ALA A 44 3.40 -8.21 3.67
C ALA A 44 4.46 -8.95 4.53
N ILE A 45 4.15 -9.26 5.79
CA ILE A 45 5.02 -10.06 6.66
C ILE A 45 4.83 -11.55 6.33
N PHE A 46 3.59 -12.02 6.34
CA PHE A 46 3.24 -13.38 5.98
C PHE A 46 1.79 -13.44 5.52
N TRP A 47 1.54 -14.12 4.41
CA TRP A 47 0.18 -14.38 3.95
C TRP A 47 0.15 -15.60 3.03
N GLU A 48 -0.87 -16.42 3.23
CA GLU A 48 -1.23 -17.50 2.33
C GLU A 48 -2.72 -17.43 1.97
N PRO A 49 -3.13 -17.96 0.80
CA PRO A 49 -4.54 -17.98 0.38
C PRO A 49 -5.48 -18.68 1.37
N GLU A 50 -4.95 -19.57 2.20
CA GLU A 50 -5.67 -20.32 3.22
C GLU A 50 -5.93 -19.52 4.49
N MET A 51 -5.38 -18.30 4.61
CA MET A 51 -5.56 -17.46 5.78
C MET A 51 -5.98 -16.02 5.44
N CYS A 52 -6.57 -15.34 6.42
CA CYS A 52 -6.81 -13.92 6.38
C CYS A 52 -6.64 -13.29 7.78
N TYR A 53 -6.22 -12.02 7.79
CA TYR A 53 -6.17 -11.20 8.99
C TYR A 53 -7.47 -10.41 9.14
N LEU A 54 -8.14 -10.58 10.28
CA LEU A 54 -9.20 -9.68 10.72
C LEU A 54 -8.61 -8.69 11.71
N ILE A 55 -8.62 -7.41 11.35
CA ILE A 55 -8.11 -6.34 12.21
C ILE A 55 -9.09 -6.12 13.36
N ASP A 56 -8.65 -6.40 14.58
CA ASP A 56 -9.44 -6.21 15.79
C ASP A 56 -9.26 -4.80 16.33
N GLN A 57 -8.01 -4.31 16.38
CA GLN A 57 -7.69 -3.02 16.97
C GLN A 57 -6.45 -2.39 16.33
N ILE A 58 -6.49 -1.06 16.18
CA ILE A 58 -5.32 -0.23 15.86
C ILE A 58 -5.09 0.72 17.03
N GLY A 59 -4.09 0.43 17.85
CA GLY A 59 -3.58 1.33 18.89
C GLY A 59 -2.70 2.41 18.28
N VAL A 60 -3.02 3.68 18.52
CA VAL A 60 -2.17 4.80 18.10
C VAL A 60 -1.16 5.09 19.19
N VAL A 61 0.12 4.80 18.93
CA VAL A 61 1.21 5.13 19.86
C VAL A 61 1.69 6.54 19.59
N LYS A 62 1.93 6.86 18.31
CA LYS A 62 2.19 8.22 17.83
C LYS A 62 1.29 8.52 16.65
N LYS A 63 0.48 9.57 16.80
CA LYS A 63 -0.37 10.07 15.70
C LYS A 63 0.46 10.66 14.56
N GLY A 64 1.68 11.11 14.86
CA GLY A 64 2.50 11.88 13.94
C GLY A 64 1.97 13.29 13.73
N ARG A 65 2.62 14.01 12.81
CA ARG A 65 2.28 15.39 12.42
C ARG A 65 2.08 15.49 10.92
N TRP A 66 1.24 16.42 10.48
CA TRP A 66 1.08 16.69 9.06
C TRP A 66 2.38 17.19 8.44
N PHE A 67 2.71 16.64 7.28
CA PHE A 67 3.89 16.98 6.50
C PHE A 67 3.52 17.04 5.02
N SER A 68 3.85 18.14 4.36
CA SER A 68 3.54 18.37 2.95
C SER A 68 4.81 18.33 2.12
N PHE A 69 4.78 17.61 1.01
CA PHE A 69 5.85 17.60 0.03
C PHE A 69 5.32 17.39 -1.38
N ARG A 70 6.12 17.76 -2.38
CA ARG A 70 5.79 17.59 -3.80
C ARG A 70 6.70 16.56 -4.44
N ARG A 71 6.12 15.73 -5.30
CA ARG A 71 6.86 14.77 -6.12
C ARG A 71 6.57 15.02 -7.59
N ASN A 72 7.57 14.74 -8.42
CA ASN A 72 7.33 14.61 -9.85
C ASN A 72 6.87 13.17 -10.13
N GLU A 73 5.74 13.04 -10.81
CA GLU A 73 5.10 11.78 -11.17
C GLU A 73 4.82 11.73 -12.67
N VAL A 74 4.54 10.53 -13.17
CA VAL A 74 4.07 10.34 -14.54
C VAL A 74 2.55 10.46 -14.61
N SER A 75 2.05 11.13 -15.64
CA SER A 75 0.61 11.23 -15.95
C SER A 75 0.14 10.17 -16.94
N ALA A 76 1.06 9.63 -17.74
CA ALA A 76 0.76 8.70 -18.82
C ALA A 76 0.95 7.24 -18.41
N VAL A 77 0.17 6.37 -19.04
CA VAL A 77 0.37 4.91 -19.05
C VAL A 77 0.70 4.52 -20.49
N ILE A 78 1.69 3.64 -20.65
CA ILE A 78 2.08 3.15 -21.97
C ILE A 78 0.94 2.35 -22.61
N SER A 79 0.66 2.61 -23.89
CA SER A 79 -0.31 1.82 -24.65
C SER A 79 0.29 0.49 -25.11
N MET A 80 -0.53 -0.57 -25.13
CA MET A 80 -0.11 -1.88 -25.63
C MET A 80 0.28 -1.86 -27.12
N ASP A 81 -0.33 -0.97 -27.91
CA ASP A 81 -0.01 -0.86 -29.34
C ASP A 81 1.34 -0.19 -29.56
N SER A 82 1.68 0.83 -28.77
CA SER A 82 3.03 1.41 -28.74
C SER A 82 4.07 0.35 -28.41
N ALA A 83 3.83 -0.45 -27.37
CA ALA A 83 4.73 -1.53 -26.98
C ALA A 83 4.92 -2.57 -28.10
N LYS A 84 3.83 -3.02 -28.75
CA LYS A 84 3.90 -3.96 -29.89
C LYS A 84 4.66 -3.37 -31.09
N SER A 85 4.52 -2.09 -31.36
CA SER A 85 5.23 -1.41 -32.44
C SER A 85 6.75 -1.41 -32.20
N TRP A 86 7.16 -1.14 -30.96
CA TRP A 86 8.56 -1.18 -30.55
C TRP A 86 9.16 -2.58 -30.62
N MET A 87 8.43 -3.60 -30.14
CA MET A 87 8.87 -5.01 -30.23
C MET A 87 9.08 -5.46 -31.68
N ARG A 88 8.31 -4.90 -32.63
CA ARG A 88 8.42 -5.17 -34.07
C ARG A 88 9.42 -4.26 -34.79
N GLY A 89 10.13 -3.38 -34.07
CA GLY A 89 11.09 -2.44 -34.64
C GLY A 89 10.49 -1.37 -35.55
N LYS A 90 9.16 -1.19 -35.55
CA LYS A 90 8.48 -0.21 -36.43
C LYS A 90 8.71 1.23 -35.98
N THR A 91 8.91 1.45 -34.69
CA THR A 91 9.18 2.75 -34.08
C THR A 91 10.20 2.62 -32.95
N PRO A 92 11.00 3.66 -32.67
CA PRO A 92 11.92 3.65 -31.53
C PRO A 92 11.16 3.67 -30.19
N VAL A 93 11.74 3.02 -29.18
CA VAL A 93 11.21 2.99 -27.81
C VAL A 93 11.24 4.40 -27.23
N LYS A 94 10.10 4.83 -26.67
CA LYS A 94 9.99 6.11 -25.96
C LYS A 94 9.59 5.87 -24.51
N PHE A 95 10.48 6.16 -23.58
CA PHE A 95 10.21 6.00 -22.16
C PHE A 95 9.31 7.12 -21.64
N ILE A 96 8.42 6.79 -20.71
CA ILE A 96 7.67 7.77 -19.94
C ILE A 96 8.60 8.28 -18.83
N GLN A 97 8.79 9.59 -18.77
CA GLN A 97 9.69 10.23 -17.82
C GLN A 97 8.90 11.14 -16.88
N ALA A 98 9.23 11.09 -15.60
CA ALA A 98 8.68 11.98 -14.56
C ALA A 98 9.50 13.27 -14.38
N GLY A 99 10.47 13.58 -15.26
CA GLY A 99 11.39 14.71 -15.12
C GLY A 99 10.81 16.04 -15.60
N GLY A 100 11.33 17.16 -15.07
CA GLY A 100 10.93 18.50 -15.53
C GLY A 100 11.25 18.70 -17.01
N GLY A 101 10.24 19.11 -17.79
CA GLY A 101 10.34 19.29 -19.24
C GLY A 101 9.82 18.12 -20.09
N ALA A 102 9.49 16.98 -19.47
CA ALA A 102 8.78 15.89 -20.15
C ALA A 102 7.28 16.21 -20.24
N ALA A 103 6.67 15.99 -21.41
CA ALA A 103 5.23 16.21 -21.64
C ALA A 103 4.34 15.37 -20.70
N ASP A 104 4.86 14.24 -20.23
CA ASP A 104 4.15 13.27 -19.38
C ASP A 104 4.45 13.45 -17.87
N ALA A 105 5.16 14.51 -17.48
CA ALA A 105 5.47 14.80 -16.09
C ALA A 105 4.39 15.66 -15.43
N ALA A 106 3.91 15.25 -14.26
CA ALA A 106 3.00 16.00 -13.42
C ALA A 106 3.59 16.15 -12.01
N GLN A 107 3.64 17.37 -11.50
CA GLN A 107 4.01 17.60 -10.10
C GLN A 107 2.77 17.46 -9.22
N ARG A 108 2.81 16.52 -8.27
CA ARG A 108 1.70 16.27 -7.35
C ARG A 108 2.09 16.63 -5.93
N SER A 109 1.20 17.35 -5.27
CA SER A 109 1.30 17.62 -3.84
C SER A 109 0.82 16.40 -3.06
N MET A 110 1.46 16.13 -1.93
CA MET A 110 1.06 15.08 -0.99
C MET A 110 1.04 15.66 0.42
N LEU A 111 -0.10 15.49 1.11
CA LEU A 111 -0.23 15.78 2.53
C LEU A 111 -0.20 14.45 3.31
N ALA A 112 0.96 14.14 3.86
CA ALA A 112 1.26 12.91 4.58
C ALA A 112 1.36 13.16 6.10
N LEU A 113 1.51 12.09 6.86
CA LEU A 113 1.89 12.11 8.27
C LEU A 113 3.39 11.83 8.39
N ALA A 114 4.05 12.46 9.35
CA ALA A 114 5.44 12.23 9.71
C ALA A 114 5.58 11.75 11.17
N ASP A 115 6.56 10.88 11.43
CA ASP A 115 6.82 10.22 12.72
C ASP A 115 5.57 9.52 13.29
N VAL A 116 5.09 8.51 12.57
CA VAL A 116 3.92 7.73 12.97
C VAL A 116 4.30 6.42 13.61
N GLU A 117 3.45 5.94 14.52
CA GLU A 117 3.65 4.67 15.20
C GLU A 117 2.32 4.06 15.67
N TYR A 118 2.13 2.78 15.38
CA TYR A 118 0.90 2.04 15.65
C TYR A 118 1.18 0.64 16.21
N LEU A 119 0.24 0.14 17.01
CA LEU A 119 0.11 -1.26 17.40
C LEU A 119 -1.11 -1.84 16.68
N ILE A 120 -0.90 -2.85 15.84
CA ILE A 120 -1.99 -3.54 15.14
C ILE A 120 -2.23 -4.87 15.85
N THR A 121 -3.45 -5.09 16.31
CA THR A 121 -3.90 -6.39 16.81
C THR A 121 -4.89 -6.99 15.81
N ALA A 122 -4.65 -8.23 15.42
CA ALA A 122 -5.47 -8.94 14.46
C ALA A 122 -5.66 -10.41 14.86
N GLU A 123 -6.80 -10.97 14.47
CA GLU A 123 -7.09 -12.40 14.53
C GLU A 123 -6.72 -13.05 13.18
N VAL A 124 -5.99 -14.15 13.22
CA VAL A 124 -5.73 -15.01 12.06
C VAL A 124 -6.87 -16.01 11.93
N ARG A 125 -7.57 -15.97 10.78
CA ARG A 125 -8.62 -16.94 10.45
C ARG A 125 -8.27 -17.72 9.20
N LEU A 126 -8.63 -18.99 9.22
CA LEU A 126 -8.56 -19.85 8.04
C LEU A 126 -9.71 -19.50 7.09
N THR A 127 -9.41 -19.51 5.80
CA THR A 127 -10.39 -19.29 4.75
C THR A 127 -10.98 -20.62 4.29
N LYS A 128 -12.00 -20.57 3.42
CA LYS A 128 -12.59 -21.78 2.80
C LYS A 128 -11.61 -22.59 1.94
N ARG A 129 -10.42 -22.04 1.66
CA ARG A 129 -9.39 -22.71 0.85
C ARG A 129 -8.50 -23.61 1.69
N HIS A 130 -8.53 -23.45 3.02
CA HIS A 130 -7.74 -24.29 3.90
C HIS A 130 -8.17 -25.75 3.80
N ASN A 131 -7.18 -26.63 3.55
CA ASN A 131 -7.39 -28.06 3.48
C ASN A 131 -6.71 -28.77 4.68
N PRO A 132 -7.47 -29.26 5.67
CA PRO A 132 -6.91 -29.89 6.88
C PRO A 132 -6.08 -31.15 6.63
N SER A 133 -6.23 -31.79 5.46
CA SER A 133 -5.55 -33.05 5.15
C SER A 133 -4.07 -32.90 4.78
N THR A 134 -3.60 -31.68 4.55
CA THR A 134 -2.23 -31.38 4.10
C THR A 134 -1.28 -30.97 5.24
N ASP A 135 -1.80 -30.72 6.44
CA ASP A 135 -1.06 -30.13 7.57
C ASP A 135 -0.35 -31.16 8.47
N ASN A 136 -0.17 -32.40 8.00
CA ASN A 136 0.63 -33.41 8.69
C ASN A 136 2.09 -33.35 8.20
N LEU A 137 2.88 -32.45 8.77
CA LEU A 137 4.35 -32.55 8.81
C LEU A 137 4.80 -32.60 10.27
#